data_AF-R9KSX4-F1
#
_entry.id   AF-R9KSX4-F1
#
_cell.length_a   1.000
_cell.length_b   1.000
_cell.length_c   1.000
_cell.angle_alpha   90.00
_cell.angle_beta   90.00
_cell.angle_gamma   90.00
#
_symmetry.space_group_name_H-M   'P 1'
#
loop_
_entity.id
_entity.type
_entity.pdbx_description
1 polymer ?
#
loop_
_entity_poly.entity_id
_entity_poly.type
_entity_poly.pdbx_seq_one_letter_code
_entity_poly.pdbx_strand_id
1 'polypeptide(L)' 'MNQNDIKYNASGYRDKVAETAIRKADRTPPEITELVDVIKKISGAYGYDVEGRIAFRCKKTNMIYK' A
#
# COMPACT_ATOMS: atom_id res chain seq x y z
N MET A 1 9.14 -13.22 -23.88
CA MET A 1 9.50 -13.54 -22.47
C MET A 1 8.98 -12.39 -21.62
N ASN A 2 8.14 -12.65 -20.62
CA ASN A 2 7.54 -11.61 -19.78
C ASN A 2 8.65 -10.86 -19.02
N GLN A 3 8.80 -9.57 -19.32
CA GLN A 3 9.90 -8.72 -18.87
C GLN A 3 9.82 -8.31 -17.38
N ASN A 4 8.83 -8.85 -16.63
CA ASN A 4 8.48 -8.43 -15.26
C ASN A 4 8.33 -9.62 -14.29
N ASP A 5 9.10 -10.70 -14.44
CA ASP A 5 9.05 -11.78 -13.46
C ASP A 5 9.89 -11.38 -12.23
N ILE A 6 9.23 -10.74 -11.25
CA ILE A 6 9.76 -10.25 -9.96
C ILE A 6 10.56 -11.30 -9.15
N LYS A 7 10.55 -12.55 -9.60
CA LYS A 7 11.28 -13.68 -9.02
C LYS A 7 12.76 -13.70 -9.37
N TYR A 8 13.18 -13.00 -10.44
CA TYR A 8 14.55 -13.05 -10.94
C TYR A 8 15.22 -11.68 -10.86
N ASN A 9 16.49 -11.65 -10.45
CA ASN A 9 17.28 -10.43 -10.42
C ASN A 9 17.81 -10.06 -11.82
N ALA A 10 18.51 -8.93 -11.94
CA ALA A 10 19.05 -8.42 -13.21
C ALA A 10 20.03 -9.38 -13.90
N SER A 11 20.60 -10.34 -13.17
CA SER A 11 21.50 -11.37 -13.68
C SER A 11 20.77 -12.68 -14.04
N GLY A 12 19.44 -12.71 -13.95
CA GLY A 12 18.61 -13.87 -14.30
C GLY A 12 18.55 -14.97 -13.24
N TYR A 13 19.04 -14.73 -12.02
CA TYR A 13 18.96 -15.69 -10.91
C TYR A 13 17.74 -15.46 -10.04
N ARG A 14 17.15 -16.54 -9.54
CA ARG A 14 15.99 -16.45 -8.63
C ARG A 14 16.40 -15.74 -7.34
N ASP A 15 15.78 -14.61 -7.05
CA ASP A 15 16.07 -13.78 -5.90
C ASP A 15 14.83 -13.64 -5.00
N LYS A 16 14.74 -14.53 -4.02
CA LYS A 16 13.63 -14.55 -3.05
C LYS A 16 13.62 -13.31 -2.16
N VAL A 17 14.77 -12.67 -1.93
CA VAL A 17 14.88 -11.49 -1.07
C VAL A 17 14.30 -10.29 -1.79
N ALA A 18 14.70 -10.06 -3.03
CA ALA A 18 14.13 -9.03 -3.89
C ALA A 18 12.62 -9.25 -4.10
N GLU A 19 12.20 -10.49 -4.40
CA GLU A 19 10.77 -10.84 -4.53
C GLU A 19 9.98 -10.46 -3.27
N THR A 20 10.49 -10.83 -2.09
CA THR A 20 9.81 -10.57 -0.81
C THR A 20 9.77 -9.08 -0.49
N ALA A 21 10.84 -8.35 -0.78
CA ALA A 21 10.90 -6.90 -0.57
C ALA A 21 9.91 -6.15 -1.46
N ILE A 22 9.84 -6.50 -2.75
CA ILE A 22 8.87 -5.92 -3.71
C ILE A 22 7.44 -6.22 -3.27
N ARG A 23 7.13 -7.49 -2.93
CA ARG A 23 5.79 -7.88 -2.43
C ARG A 23 5.40 -7.19 -1.13
N LYS A 24 6.37 -6.91 -0.25
CA LYS A 24 6.13 -6.12 0.98
C LYS A 24 5.91 -4.65 0.68
N ALA A 25 6.65 -4.08 -0.28
CA ALA A 25 6.48 -2.69 -0.71
C ALA A 25 5.13 -2.44 -1.42
N ASP A 26 4.61 -3.44 -2.14
CA ASP A 26 3.30 -3.38 -2.80
C ASP A 26 2.11 -3.49 -1.84
N ARG A 27 2.34 -3.93 -0.59
CA ARG A 27 1.27 -3.94 0.42
C ARG A 27 1.06 -2.54 0.98
N THR A 28 -0.21 -2.15 1.08
CA THR A 28 -0.60 -0.99 1.86
C THR A 28 -0.04 -1.10 3.29
N PRO A 29 0.71 -0.09 3.78
CA PRO A 29 1.25 -0.10 5.13
C PRO A 29 0.13 -0.25 6.17
N PRO A 30 0.32 -1.04 7.25
CA PRO A 30 -0.69 -1.22 8.30
C PRO A 30 -1.22 0.10 8.86
N GLU A 31 -0.37 1.11 8.96
CA GLU A 31 -0.69 2.44 9.48
C GLU A 31 -1.76 3.15 8.63
N ILE A 32 -1.84 2.85 7.33
CA ILE A 32 -2.88 3.39 6.44
C ILE A 32 -4.23 2.75 6.75
N THR A 33 -4.25 1.43 6.97
CA THR A 33 -5.48 0.71 7.34
C THR A 33 -6.03 1.24 8.66
N GLU A 34 -5.17 1.39 9.67
CA GLU A 34 -5.56 1.97 10.96
C GLU A 34 -6.10 3.39 10.82
N LEU A 35 -5.49 4.22 9.98
CA LEU A 35 -5.93 5.58 9.73
C LEU A 35 -7.32 5.65 9.07
N VAL A 36 -7.61 4.75 8.12
CA VAL A 36 -8.97 4.61 7.54
C VAL A 36 -9.99 4.29 8.63
N ASP A 37 -9.66 3.35 9.52
CA ASP A 37 -10.58 2.92 10.58
C ASP A 37 -10.85 4.03 11.59
N VAL A 38 -9.84 4.81 11.96
CA VAL A 38 -10.02 5.98 12.84
C VAL A 38 -10.93 7.02 12.19
N ILE A 39 -10.72 7.35 10.90
CA ILE A 39 -11.57 8.32 10.20
C ILE A 39 -13.03 7.84 10.17
N LYS A 40 -13.27 6.58 9.81
CA LYS A 40 -14.62 6.00 9.80
C LYS A 40 -15.29 6.04 11.18
N LYS A 41 -14.55 5.72 12.24
CA LYS A 41 -15.05 5.78 13.62
C LYS A 41 -15.45 7.20 14.01
N ILE A 42 -14.62 8.20 13.69
CA ILE A 42 -14.92 9.60 13.99
C ILE A 42 -16.12 10.06 13.17
N SER A 43 -16.16 9.80 11.87
CA SER A 43 -17.31 10.14 11.02
C SER A 43 -18.61 9.58 11.59
N GLY A 44 -18.64 8.28 11.92
CA GLY A 44 -19.81 7.63 12.49
C GLY A 44 -20.22 8.21 13.85
N ALA A 45 -19.27 8.59 14.71
CA ALA A 45 -19.56 9.22 16.00
C ALA A 45 -20.28 10.57 15.87
N TYR A 46 -20.09 11.27 14.75
CA TYR A 46 -20.78 12.53 14.45
C TYR A 46 -22.00 12.37 13.52
N GLY A 47 -22.40 11.13 13.21
CA GLY A 47 -23.56 10.84 12.35
C GLY A 47 -23.30 11.03 10.86
N TYR A 48 -22.03 10.98 10.43
CA TYR A 48 -21.64 11.09 9.03
C TYR A 48 -21.05 9.77 8.51
N ASP A 49 -21.34 9.46 7.26
CA ASP A 49 -20.63 8.42 6.52
C ASP A 49 -19.53 9.02 5.66
N VAL A 50 -18.49 8.23 5.41
CA VAL A 50 -17.48 8.58 4.41
C VAL A 50 -18.05 8.26 3.03
N GLU A 51 -18.40 9.30 2.28
CA GLU A 51 -18.78 9.16 0.88
C GLU A 51 -17.53 9.09 -0.01
N GLY A 52 -17.40 8.00 -0.78
CA GLY A 52 -16.27 7.79 -1.69
C GLY A 52 -15.04 7.13 -1.06
N ARG A 53 -13.86 7.33 -1.67
CA ARG A 53 -12.60 6.67 -1.29
C ARG A 53 -11.67 7.62 -0.55
N ILE A 54 -11.18 7.21 0.62
CA ILE A 54 -10.14 7.93 1.34
C ILE A 54 -8.80 7.66 0.68
N ALA A 55 -8.04 8.70 0.36
CA ALA A 55 -6.70 8.59 -0.19
C ALA A 55 -5.70 9.35 0.68
N PHE A 56 -4.56 8.72 0.95
CA PHE A 56 -3.45 9.32 1.70
C PHE A 56 -2.25 9.49 0.79
N ARG A 57 -1.70 10.70 0.78
CA ARG A 57 -0.41 10.98 0.14
C ARG A 57 0.69 11.00 1.19
N CYS A 58 1.64 10.08 1.09
CA CYS A 58 2.86 10.14 1.91
C CYS A 58 3.71 11.34 1.47
N LYS A 59 3.92 12.32 2.37
CA LYS A 59 4.71 13.53 2.06
C LYS A 59 6.18 13.22 1.74
N LYS A 60 6.73 12.12 2.26
CA LYS A 60 8.13 11.73 2.06
C LYS A 60 8.37 11.08 0.70
N THR A 61 7.48 10.17 0.29
CA THR A 61 7.66 9.35 -0.93
C THR A 61 6.77 9.78 -2.08
N ASN A 62 5.83 10.70 -1.86
CA ASN A 62 4.73 11.07 -2.76
C ASN A 62 3.83 9.89 -3.19
N MET A 63 3.97 8.70 -2.58
CA MET A 63 3.09 7.58 -2.83
C MET A 63 1.67 7.89 -2.37
N ILE A 64 0.70 7.46 -3.16
CA ILE A 64 -0.72 7.60 -2.84
C ILE A 64 -1.25 6.22 -2.47
N TYR A 65 -1.70 6.08 -1.22
CA TYR A 65 -2.45 4.92 -0.76
C TYR A 65 -3.93 5.26 -0.91
N LYS A 66 -4.64 4.43 -1.67
CA LYS A 66 -6.08 4.57 -1.88
C LYS A 66 -6.76 3.36 -1.30
#